data_AF-A0A3R0PNU1-F1
#
_entry.id   AF-A0A3R0PNU1-F1
#
_cell.length_a   1.000
_cell.length_b   1.000
_cell.length_c   1.000
_cell.angle_alpha   90.00
_cell.angle_beta   90.00
_cell.angle_gamma   90.00
#
_symmetry.space_group_name_H-M   'P 1'
#
loop_
_entity.id
_entity.type
_entity.pdbx_description
1 polymer ?
#
loop_
_entity_poly.entity_id
_entity_poly.type
_entity_poly.pdbx_seq_one_letter_code
_entity_poly.pdbx_strand_id
1 'polypeptide(L)' 'MKKRISSRPLSRKGGVRNDDTYPNASNNAEAFYIIE' A
#
# COMPACT_ATOMS: atom_id res chain seq x y z
N MET A 1 4.20 -17.28 20.21
CA MET A 1 4.92 -16.02 19.91
C MET A 1 3.89 -14.89 19.78
N LYS A 2 3.95 -13.84 20.61
CA LYS A 2 3.01 -12.70 20.50
C LYS A 2 3.42 -11.84 19.31
N LYS A 3 2.50 -11.59 18.36
CA LYS A 3 2.72 -10.65 17.25
C LYS A 3 2.91 -9.24 17.82
N ARG A 4 3.83 -8.47 17.24
CA ARG A 4 4.13 -7.09 17.64
C ARG A 4 3.88 -6.13 16.49
N ILE A 5 3.50 -4.91 16.82
CA ILE A 5 3.39 -3.80 15.87
C ILE A 5 4.82 -3.39 15.48
N SER A 6 5.06 -3.22 14.19
CA SER A 6 6.34 -2.77 13.64
C SER A 6 6.12 -1.93 12.40
N SER A 7 7.03 -0.98 12.15
CA SER A 7 7.09 -0.25 10.89
C SER A 7 7.72 -1.08 9.77
N ARG A 8 7.40 -0.72 8.52
CA ARG A 8 8.08 -1.23 7.32
C ARG A 8 8.02 -0.17 6.21
N PRO A 9 9.06 -0.01 5.38
CA PRO A 9 8.99 0.88 4.23
C PRO A 9 8.09 0.30 3.14
N LEU A 10 7.51 1.18 2.33
CA LEU A 10 6.73 0.84 1.14
C LEU A 10 7.35 1.49 -0.09
N SER A 11 7.52 0.72 -1.16
CA SER A 11 8.01 1.22 -2.44
C SER A 11 6.86 1.61 -3.37
N ARG A 12 7.14 2.52 -4.30
CA ARG A 12 6.24 2.83 -5.42
C ARG A 12 6.26 1.70 -6.44
N LYS A 13 5.10 1.21 -6.85
CA LYS A 13 4.97 0.07 -7.79
C LYS A 13 4.09 0.37 -9.00
N GLY A 14 3.68 1.63 -9.18
CA GLY A 14 2.80 2.07 -10.26
C GLY A 14 1.46 2.58 -9.75
N GLY A 15 0.90 3.53 -10.49
CA GLY A 15 -0.34 4.21 -10.13
C GLY A 15 -1.60 3.37 -10.34
N VAL A 16 -2.74 4.05 -10.25
CA VAL A 16 -4.06 3.46 -10.48
C VAL A 16 -4.17 2.98 -11.93
N ARG A 17 -4.76 1.81 -12.10
CA ARG A 17 -5.08 1.24 -13.41
C ARG A 17 -6.44 1.74 -13.88
N ASN A 18 -6.77 1.52 -15.15
CA ASN A 18 -8.05 1.92 -15.75
C ASN A 18 -9.28 1.26 -15.09
N ASP A 19 -9.08 0.20 -14.30
CA ASP A 19 -10.11 -0.51 -13.53
C ASP A 19 -10.16 -0.07 -12.05
N ASP A 20 -9.58 1.08 -11.73
CA ASP A 20 -9.45 1.66 -10.39
C ASP A 20 -8.68 0.78 -9.39
N THR A 21 -7.94 -0.22 -9.87
CA THR A 21 -7.10 -1.08 -9.01
C THR A 21 -5.65 -0.61 -8.96
N TYR A 22 -4.97 -0.95 -7.86
CA TYR A 22 -3.52 -0.79 -7.73
C TYR A 22 -2.80 -2.14 -7.86
N PRO A 23 -1.68 -2.21 -8.60
CA PRO A 23 -0.82 -3.38 -8.55
C PRO A 23 -0.29 -3.58 -7.13
N ASN A 24 -0.53 -4.76 -6.53
CA ASN A 24 -0.04 -5.13 -5.20
C ASN A 24 -0.35 -4.06 -4.13
N ALA A 25 -1.62 -3.62 -4.07
CA ALA A 25 -2.09 -2.46 -3.30
C ALA A 25 -1.53 -2.38 -1.87
N SER A 26 -1.56 -3.49 -1.11
CA SER A 26 -1.07 -3.52 0.29
C SER A 26 0.44 -3.28 0.47
N ASN A 27 1.20 -3.35 -0.63
CA ASN A 27 2.65 -3.13 -0.67
C ASN A 27 3.05 -2.04 -1.68
N ASN A 28 2.11 -1.21 -2.11
CA ASN A 28 2.36 -0.13 -3.06
C ASN A 28 2.10 1.22 -2.37
N ALA A 29 3.12 2.05 -2.27
CA ALA A 29 3.01 3.37 -1.64
C ALA A 29 1.96 4.27 -2.30
N GLU A 30 1.67 4.09 -3.59
CA GLU A 30 0.71 4.90 -4.35
C GLU A 30 -0.75 4.51 -4.08
N ALA A 31 -1.00 3.39 -3.40
CA ALA A 31 -2.34 2.88 -3.10
C ALA A 31 -2.90 3.39 -1.75
N PHE A 32 -2.13 4.17 -0.98
CA PHE A 32 -2.52 4.65 0.34
C PHE A 32 -2.91 6.13 0.31
N TYR A 33 -4.02 6.45 0.96
CA TYR A 33 -4.61 7.79 1.07
C TYR A 33 -4.81 8.16 2.54
N ILE A 34 -4.94 9.46 2.82
CA ILE A 34 -5.37 9.94 4.14
C ILE A 34 -6.86 9.63 4.27
N ILE A 35 -7.25 9.04 5.39
CA ILE A 35 -8.66 8.81 5.72
C ILE A 35 -9.17 10.11 6.36
N GLU A 36 -10.17 10.73 5.74
CA GLU A 36 -10.92 11.88 6.27
C GLU A 36 -12.07 11.42 7.19
#